data_AF-A0A9E0VK66-F1
#
_entry.id   AF-A0A9E0VK66-F1
#
_cell.length_a   1.000
_cell.length_b   1.000
_cell.length_c   1.000
_cell.angle_alpha   90.00
_cell.angle_beta   90.00
_cell.angle_gamma   90.00
#
_symmetry.space_group_name_H-M   'P 1'
#
loop_
_entity.id
_entity.type
_entity.pdbx_description
1 polymer ?
#
loop_
_entity_poly.entity_id
_entity_poly.type
_entity_poly.pdbx_seq_one_letter_code
_entity_poly.pdbx_strand_id
1 'polypeptide(L)'
;MKYILLFIILAVALPIFGQKATALKFDEFADYPAELVSPLYDRAKRFDERLRREPAASRGVVVYYNARKGKYPLEGGKEWAKSALSWISSSWDEPKRQIETVDGGYREYRTLEFWIVPAGAEMPRPTPSFKSSDLVYCPEINVAGDGFGRTRTESLNFSVVVKGAPENLKYSLEWSVSAGRIVDGQGTNRIAVDLSNTDAEKVTASVIVKGLSPECGPHAFATTGIGLFPRIIDEFPMVPYSEIAARMDAVFLMLNSDPTARSNIIIYGSRNGLKSKKEFFFVSNNLRKYIAFRRYDPGRVTIVDGGFRERMWVEVYLVPTGVEPPRPTPTLNGDFVEEPAKKIVGKRKKQ
;
A
#
# COMPACT_ATOMS: atom_id res chain seq x y z
N MET A 1 60.22 -60.04 52.29
CA MET A 1 60.19 -59.37 50.96
C MET A 1 58.86 -58.65 50.79
N LYS A 2 58.85 -57.32 50.84
CA LYS A 2 57.68 -56.48 50.50
C LYS A 2 58.21 -55.33 49.64
N TYR A 3 57.85 -55.30 48.36
CA TYR A 3 58.11 -54.19 47.45
C TYR A 3 56.81 -53.38 47.31
N ILE A 4 56.88 -52.10 47.69
CA ILE A 4 55.81 -51.12 47.50
C ILE A 4 56.12 -50.40 46.19
N LEU A 5 55.23 -50.54 45.21
CA LEU A 5 55.31 -49.88 43.90
C LEU A 5 54.69 -48.49 44.03
N LEU A 6 55.49 -47.43 43.87
CA LEU A 6 55.06 -46.04 43.92
C LEU A 6 54.73 -45.56 42.49
N PHE A 7 53.45 -45.36 42.18
CA PHE A 7 53.01 -44.77 40.91
C PHE A 7 53.05 -43.23 40.99
N ILE A 8 53.99 -42.61 40.28
CA ILE A 8 54.06 -41.16 40.10
C ILE A 8 53.16 -40.80 38.91
N ILE A 9 52.02 -40.17 39.17
CA ILE A 9 51.14 -39.59 38.13
C ILE A 9 51.71 -38.22 37.77
N LEU A 10 52.38 -38.14 36.61
CA LEU A 10 52.88 -36.88 36.04
C LEU A 10 51.70 -36.14 35.39
N ALA A 11 51.13 -35.15 36.07
CA ALA A 11 50.09 -34.28 35.52
C ALA A 11 50.70 -33.34 34.47
N VAL A 12 50.60 -33.70 33.19
CA VAL A 12 50.97 -32.83 32.07
C VAL A 12 49.87 -31.77 31.93
N ALA A 13 50.13 -30.56 32.43
CA ALA A 13 49.29 -29.40 32.18
C ALA A 13 49.41 -29.00 30.70
N LEU A 14 48.52 -29.52 29.86
CA LEU A 14 48.36 -29.03 28.50
C LEU A 14 47.87 -27.58 28.57
N PRO A 15 48.51 -26.62 27.88
CA PRO A 15 47.95 -25.28 27.77
C PRO A 15 46.62 -25.40 27.06
N ILE A 16 45.53 -25.11 27.79
CA ILE A 16 44.22 -24.88 27.21
C ILE A 16 44.38 -23.62 26.38
N PHE A 17 44.68 -23.77 25.09
CA PHE A 17 44.57 -22.68 24.12
C PHE A 17 43.09 -22.30 24.11
N GLY A 18 42.74 -21.30 24.92
CA GLY A 18 41.39 -20.77 25.00
C GLY A 18 41.00 -20.28 23.61
N GLN A 19 40.10 -21.01 22.96
CA GLN A 19 39.54 -20.61 21.68
C GLN A 19 38.86 -19.25 21.90
N LYS A 20 39.41 -18.19 21.32
CA LYS A 20 38.88 -16.82 21.46
C LYS A 20 37.42 -16.85 21.01
N ALA A 21 36.50 -16.43 21.88
CA ALA A 21 35.09 -16.41 21.54
C ALA A 21 34.86 -15.55 20.31
N THR A 22 34.08 -16.04 19.34
CA THR A 22 33.78 -15.36 18.09
C THR A 22 32.30 -15.00 18.01
N ALA A 23 31.99 -13.86 17.41
CA ALA A 23 30.61 -13.49 17.09
C ALA A 23 30.04 -14.46 16.05
N LEU A 24 28.80 -14.91 16.27
CA LEU A 24 28.09 -15.82 15.40
C LEU A 24 27.04 -15.05 14.59
N LYS A 25 27.13 -15.11 13.26
CA LYS A 25 26.05 -14.66 12.37
C LYS A 25 24.93 -15.68 12.43
N PHE A 26 23.82 -15.32 13.07
CA PHE A 26 22.66 -16.19 13.24
C PHE A 26 21.79 -16.23 11.99
N ASP A 27 21.52 -15.07 11.40
CA ASP A 27 20.67 -14.96 10.20
C ASP A 27 21.08 -13.74 9.37
N GLU A 28 20.76 -13.78 8.08
CA GLU A 28 20.91 -12.68 7.13
C GLU A 28 19.77 -12.74 6.12
N PHE A 29 19.16 -11.58 5.86
CA PHE A 29 18.12 -11.50 4.86
C PHE A 29 17.93 -10.09 4.33
N ALA A 30 17.70 -10.02 3.03
CA ALA A 30 17.30 -8.82 2.34
C ALA A 30 15.77 -8.71 2.31
N ASP A 31 15.28 -7.47 2.32
CA ASP A 31 13.90 -7.18 1.97
C ASP A 31 13.77 -7.37 0.45
N TYR A 32 13.25 -8.52 0.04
CA TYR A 32 12.91 -8.81 -1.35
C TYR A 32 11.89 -7.77 -1.86
N PRO A 33 11.73 -7.59 -3.19
CA PRO A 33 10.65 -6.74 -3.70
C PRO A 33 9.31 -7.11 -3.05
N ALA A 34 8.45 -6.11 -2.85
CA ALA A 34 7.24 -6.10 -2.00
C ALA A 34 6.21 -7.22 -2.24
N GLU A 35 6.43 -8.08 -3.22
CA GLU A 35 5.62 -9.24 -3.61
C GLU A 35 5.75 -10.42 -2.64
N LEU A 36 6.77 -10.43 -1.77
CA LEU A 36 6.92 -11.43 -0.70
C LEU A 36 6.73 -10.76 0.66
N VAL A 37 5.79 -11.29 1.46
CA VAL A 37 5.60 -10.88 2.85
C VAL A 37 6.93 -11.05 3.57
N SER A 38 7.53 -9.93 4.00
CA SER A 38 8.81 -9.91 4.71
C SER A 38 8.71 -10.82 5.94
N PRO A 39 9.48 -11.93 6.03
CA PRO A 39 9.44 -12.86 7.17
C PRO A 39 10.10 -12.28 8.44
N LEU A 40 10.16 -10.95 8.54
CA LEU A 40 10.84 -10.20 9.59
C LEU A 40 10.40 -10.65 10.98
N TYR A 41 9.09 -10.77 11.19
CA TYR A 41 8.53 -11.18 12.47
C TYR A 41 9.04 -12.56 12.89
N ASP A 42 8.91 -13.57 12.02
CA ASP A 42 9.33 -14.94 12.34
C ASP A 42 10.84 -15.04 12.55
N ARG A 43 11.63 -14.31 11.75
CA ARG A 43 13.09 -14.27 11.87
C ARG A 43 13.54 -13.59 13.16
N ALA A 44 12.94 -12.45 13.50
CA ALA A 44 13.19 -11.72 14.73
C ALA A 44 12.83 -12.58 15.95
N LYS A 45 11.70 -13.29 15.90
CA LYS A 45 11.28 -14.24 16.94
C LYS A 45 12.27 -15.39 17.12
N ARG A 46 12.71 -16.04 16.02
CA ARG A 46 13.73 -17.11 16.11
C ARG A 46 15.06 -16.61 16.66
N PHE A 47 15.45 -15.40 16.30
CA PHE A 47 16.65 -14.77 16.84
C PHE A 47 16.53 -14.51 18.33
N ASP A 48 15.40 -13.98 18.80
CA ASP A 48 15.10 -13.80 20.24
C ASP A 48 15.15 -15.14 20.99
N GLU A 49 14.46 -16.17 20.48
CA GLU A 49 14.47 -17.51 21.07
C GLU A 49 15.88 -18.11 21.14
N ARG A 50 16.68 -17.93 20.09
CA ARG A 50 18.07 -18.39 20.09
C ARG A 50 18.90 -17.60 21.09
N LEU A 51 18.80 -16.28 21.09
CA LEU A 51 19.56 -15.41 21.99
C LEU A 51 19.29 -15.79 23.44
N ARG A 52 18.04 -16.09 23.83
CA ARG A 52 17.68 -16.54 25.20
C ARG A 52 18.40 -17.79 25.67
N ARG A 53 18.78 -18.68 24.75
CA ARG A 53 19.51 -19.93 25.07
C ARG A 53 21.02 -19.70 25.23
N GLU A 54 21.52 -18.53 24.85
CA GLU A 54 22.92 -18.16 25.03
C GLU A 54 23.18 -17.67 26.46
N PRO A 55 24.43 -17.73 26.94
CA PRO A 55 24.82 -17.18 28.24
C PRO A 55 24.32 -15.74 28.44
N ALA A 56 23.92 -15.37 29.66
CA ALA A 56 23.37 -14.05 29.95
C ALA A 56 24.33 -12.88 29.62
N ALA A 57 25.65 -13.16 29.56
CA ALA A 57 26.68 -12.21 29.18
C ALA A 57 26.79 -11.99 27.65
N SER A 58 26.10 -12.81 26.84
CA SER A 58 26.02 -12.64 25.38
C SER A 58 25.07 -11.49 25.02
N ARG A 59 25.41 -10.78 23.94
CA ARG A 59 24.63 -9.66 23.40
C ARG A 59 24.04 -10.01 22.04
N GLY A 60 22.89 -9.44 21.74
CA GLY A 60 22.35 -9.43 20.38
C GLY A 60 22.88 -8.23 19.62
N VAL A 61 23.27 -8.39 18.36
CA VAL A 61 23.63 -7.27 17.49
C VAL A 61 22.84 -7.38 16.20
N VAL A 62 22.16 -6.30 15.82
CA VAL A 62 21.46 -6.17 14.54
C VAL A 62 22.24 -5.20 13.67
N VAL A 63 22.92 -5.74 12.65
CA VAL A 63 23.57 -4.89 11.63
C VAL A 63 22.56 -4.63 10.54
N TYR A 64 22.27 -3.37 10.25
CA TYR A 64 21.33 -2.99 9.19
C TYR A 64 22.04 -2.33 8.03
N TYR A 65 21.63 -2.67 6.81
CA TYR A 65 22.10 -2.05 5.58
C TYR A 65 20.92 -1.38 4.90
N ASN A 66 21.12 -0.15 4.46
CA ASN A 66 20.16 0.56 3.64
C ASN A 66 20.30 0.11 2.17
N ALA A 67 19.21 0.21 1.40
CA ALA A 67 19.30 0.02 -0.05
C ALA A 67 20.07 1.18 -0.68
N ARG A 68 20.92 0.90 -1.67
CA ARG A 68 21.63 1.93 -2.43
C ARG A 68 20.68 2.80 -3.24
N LYS A 69 19.49 2.27 -3.58
CA LYS A 69 18.49 2.88 -4.45
C LYS A 69 17.16 3.02 -3.72
N GLY A 70 16.54 4.19 -3.81
CA GLY A 70 15.24 4.44 -3.19
C GLY A 70 14.91 5.93 -3.04
N LYS A 71 13.88 6.24 -2.24
CA LYS A 71 13.48 7.61 -1.92
C LYS A 71 14.40 8.20 -0.84
N TYR A 72 14.66 9.50 -0.88
CA TYR A 72 15.36 10.18 0.20
C TYR A 72 14.44 10.37 1.44
N PRO A 73 14.95 10.19 2.66
CA PRO A 73 16.27 9.63 2.98
C PRO A 73 16.29 8.11 2.78
N LEU A 74 17.45 7.57 2.38
CA LEU A 74 17.67 6.13 2.22
C LEU A 74 17.84 5.45 3.60
N GLU A 75 16.88 5.62 4.50
CA GLU A 75 16.89 5.09 5.88
C GLU A 75 16.05 3.81 6.04
N GLY A 76 15.66 3.19 4.92
CA GLY A 76 14.74 2.07 4.97
C GLY A 76 15.27 0.86 5.76
N GLY A 77 16.59 0.65 5.86
CA GLY A 77 17.18 -0.44 6.65
C GLY A 77 17.15 -0.16 8.15
N LYS A 78 17.37 1.09 8.55
CA LYS A 78 17.29 1.55 9.95
C LYS A 78 15.87 1.39 10.52
N GLU A 79 14.85 1.81 9.77
CA GLU A 79 13.45 1.63 10.17
C GLU A 79 13.06 0.14 10.23
N TRP A 80 13.65 -0.68 9.35
CA TRP A 80 13.45 -2.13 9.37
C TRP A 80 14.10 -2.78 10.60
N ALA A 81 15.29 -2.32 11.01
CA ALA A 81 15.94 -2.75 12.25
C ALA A 81 15.12 -2.35 13.48
N LYS A 82 14.59 -1.11 13.54
CA LYS A 82 13.68 -0.68 14.61
C LYS A 82 12.45 -1.59 14.72
N SER A 83 11.88 -1.98 13.57
CA SER A 83 10.75 -2.90 13.52
C SER A 83 11.13 -4.30 14.03
N ALA A 84 12.32 -4.80 13.67
CA ALA A 84 12.84 -6.06 14.24
C ALA A 84 12.97 -5.96 15.76
N LEU A 85 13.54 -4.86 16.26
CA LEU A 85 13.71 -4.62 17.69
C LEU A 85 12.37 -4.51 18.43
N SER A 86 11.34 -3.89 17.86
CA SER A 86 10.03 -3.83 18.52
C SER A 86 9.46 -5.22 18.74
N TRP A 87 9.59 -6.11 17.75
CA TRP A 87 9.14 -7.51 17.89
C TRP A 87 9.96 -8.27 18.91
N ILE A 88 11.28 -8.12 18.88
CA ILE A 88 12.14 -8.76 19.87
C ILE A 88 11.77 -8.24 21.27
N SER A 89 11.70 -6.92 21.50
CA SER A 89 11.43 -6.35 22.82
C SER A 89 10.04 -6.66 23.38
N SER A 90 9.03 -6.89 22.53
CA SER A 90 7.65 -7.15 22.94
C SER A 90 7.45 -8.47 23.69
N SER A 91 8.41 -9.39 23.60
CA SER A 91 8.34 -10.72 24.20
C SER A 91 9.01 -10.86 25.58
N TRP A 92 9.44 -9.75 26.22
CA TRP A 92 10.33 -9.78 27.40
C TRP A 92 9.64 -9.34 28.70
N ASP A 93 9.59 -10.25 29.68
CA ASP A 93 9.20 -10.00 31.08
C ASP A 93 10.41 -10.00 32.05
N GLU A 94 11.63 -10.21 31.55
CA GLU A 94 12.87 -10.39 32.33
C GLU A 94 14.01 -9.45 31.86
N PRO A 95 15.08 -9.21 32.65
CA PRO A 95 15.97 -8.07 32.46
C PRO A 95 16.52 -8.00 31.03
N LYS A 96 16.28 -6.85 30.39
CA LYS A 96 16.59 -6.55 28.99
C LYS A 96 18.03 -6.95 28.66
N ARG A 97 18.25 -8.09 27.98
CA ARG A 97 19.56 -8.35 27.36
C ARG A 97 19.80 -7.23 26.36
N GLN A 98 21.03 -6.76 26.31
CA GLN A 98 21.40 -5.64 25.47
C GLN A 98 21.39 -6.10 24.00
N ILE A 99 20.48 -5.54 23.22
CA ILE A 99 20.51 -5.63 21.76
C ILE A 99 20.98 -4.29 21.22
N GLU A 100 22.06 -4.32 20.45
CA GLU A 100 22.66 -3.13 19.84
C GLU A 100 22.38 -3.12 18.34
N THR A 101 22.16 -1.93 17.77
CA THR A 101 22.06 -1.76 16.32
C THR A 101 23.32 -1.12 15.76
N VAL A 102 23.79 -1.64 14.64
CA VAL A 102 24.97 -1.12 13.94
C VAL A 102 24.58 -0.73 12.53
N ASP A 103 24.96 0.50 12.11
CA ASP A 103 24.83 0.93 10.73
C ASP A 103 25.87 0.22 9.87
N GLY A 104 25.41 -0.61 8.95
CA GLY A 104 26.26 -1.34 8.03
C GLY A 104 26.55 -0.63 6.72
N GLY A 105 25.99 0.56 6.50
CA GLY A 105 26.09 1.30 5.24
C GLY A 105 25.07 0.83 4.22
N TYR A 106 25.51 0.61 2.97
CA TYR A 106 24.61 0.40 1.84
C TYR A 106 24.89 -0.90 1.09
N ARG A 107 23.82 -1.56 0.68
CA ARG A 107 23.79 -2.75 -0.18
C ARG A 107 22.76 -2.57 -1.28
N GLU A 108 22.66 -3.50 -2.23
CA GLU A 108 21.70 -3.41 -3.34
C GLU A 108 20.28 -3.25 -2.80
N TYR A 109 19.94 -4.09 -1.83
CA TYR A 109 18.66 -4.09 -1.12
C TYR A 109 18.88 -3.83 0.37
N ARG A 110 17.81 -3.41 1.05
CA ARG A 110 17.81 -3.34 2.51
C ARG A 110 18.11 -4.71 3.07
N THR A 111 19.05 -4.81 4.00
CA THR A 111 19.48 -6.11 4.57
C THR A 111 19.59 -6.00 6.07
N LEU A 112 19.17 -7.03 6.79
CA LEU A 112 19.47 -7.20 8.22
C LEU A 112 20.37 -8.41 8.40
N GLU A 113 21.32 -8.27 9.32
CA GLU A 113 22.09 -9.38 9.86
C GLU A 113 21.85 -9.45 11.37
N PHE A 114 21.52 -10.63 11.83
CA PHE A 114 21.37 -10.93 13.25
C PHE A 114 22.61 -11.65 13.75
N TRP A 115 23.22 -11.11 14.79
CA TRP A 115 24.45 -11.60 15.37
C TRP A 115 24.28 -11.87 16.85
N ILE A 116 24.92 -12.94 17.30
CA ILE A 116 25.07 -13.28 18.72
C ILE A 116 26.54 -13.08 19.06
N VAL A 117 26.81 -12.20 20.02
CA VAL A 117 28.16 -11.81 20.41
C VAL A 117 28.42 -12.29 21.84
N PRO A 118 29.18 -13.38 22.04
CA PRO A 118 29.57 -13.82 23.38
C PRO A 118 30.40 -12.76 24.11
N ALA A 119 30.44 -12.84 25.43
CA ALA A 119 31.26 -11.94 26.24
C ALA A 119 32.74 -12.02 25.82
N GLY A 120 33.35 -10.86 25.58
CA GLY A 120 34.75 -10.75 25.15
C GLY A 120 35.00 -11.02 23.66
N ALA A 121 33.98 -11.39 22.88
CA ALA A 121 34.10 -11.48 21.42
C ALA A 121 34.14 -10.08 20.78
N GLU A 122 34.82 -9.97 19.63
CA GLU A 122 34.81 -8.74 18.83
C GLU A 122 33.44 -8.52 18.19
N MET A 123 33.02 -7.25 18.08
CA MET A 123 31.78 -6.87 17.40
C MET A 123 31.83 -7.24 15.91
N PRO A 124 30.69 -7.61 15.30
CA PRO A 124 30.64 -7.88 13.87
C PRO A 124 31.05 -6.63 13.08
N ARG A 125 31.90 -6.84 12.06
CA ARG A 125 32.33 -5.78 11.15
C ARG A 125 31.37 -5.70 9.97
N PRO A 126 30.71 -4.55 9.73
CA PRO A 126 29.81 -4.45 8.60
C PRO A 126 30.52 -4.58 7.26
N THR A 127 29.79 -5.06 6.26
CA THR A 127 30.27 -5.32 4.90
C THR A 127 29.37 -4.63 3.87
N PRO A 128 29.45 -3.28 3.77
CA PRO A 128 28.74 -2.55 2.73
C PRO A 128 29.25 -2.93 1.33
N SER A 129 28.35 -2.95 0.35
CA SER A 129 28.70 -3.16 -1.05
C SER A 129 28.84 -1.85 -1.83
N PHE A 130 28.33 -0.74 -1.27
CA PHE A 130 28.27 0.56 -1.94
C PHE A 130 28.75 1.68 -1.03
N LYS A 131 29.38 2.70 -1.64
CA LYS A 131 29.76 3.95 -0.99
C LYS A 131 28.65 4.98 -1.16
N SER A 132 28.74 6.08 -0.42
CA SER A 132 27.79 7.21 -0.53
C SER A 132 27.75 7.83 -1.93
N SER A 133 28.83 7.72 -2.72
CA SER A 133 28.88 8.17 -4.12
C SER A 133 28.04 7.31 -5.07
N ASP A 134 27.70 6.09 -4.67
CA ASP A 134 27.02 5.10 -5.51
C ASP A 134 25.51 5.08 -5.25
N LEU A 135 25.02 5.99 -4.40
CA LEU A 135 23.62 6.08 -4.00
C LEU A 135 22.77 6.70 -5.10
N VAL A 136 21.60 6.11 -5.28
CA VAL A 136 20.64 6.48 -6.31
C VAL A 136 19.34 6.92 -5.66
N TYR A 137 19.05 8.21 -5.76
CA TYR A 137 17.80 8.79 -5.25
C TYR A 137 16.75 8.78 -6.37
N CYS A 138 15.75 7.92 -6.22
CA CYS A 138 14.60 7.86 -7.10
C CYS A 138 13.38 8.45 -6.38
N PRO A 139 13.10 9.75 -6.58
CA PRO A 139 11.93 10.37 -6.01
C PRO A 139 10.65 9.80 -6.62
N GLU A 140 9.56 9.91 -5.87
CA GLU A 140 8.23 9.61 -6.36
C GLU A 140 7.67 10.81 -7.12
N ILE A 141 7.27 10.60 -8.37
CA ILE A 141 6.74 11.65 -9.23
C ILE A 141 5.23 11.42 -9.33
N ASN A 142 4.45 12.32 -8.74
CA ASN A 142 3.00 12.27 -8.77
C ASN A 142 2.46 13.44 -9.58
N VAL A 143 1.71 13.14 -10.63
CA VAL A 143 1.00 14.16 -11.42
C VAL A 143 -0.47 14.12 -11.04
N ALA A 144 -1.07 15.29 -10.86
CA ALA A 144 -2.49 15.46 -10.65
C ALA A 144 -3.03 16.49 -11.64
N GLY A 145 -4.18 16.20 -12.24
CA GLY A 145 -4.94 17.15 -13.05
C GLY A 145 -6.12 17.73 -12.29
N ASP A 146 -6.73 18.77 -12.86
CA ASP A 146 -8.06 19.21 -12.45
C ASP A 146 -9.05 18.04 -12.48
N GLY A 147 -10.04 18.10 -11.57
CA GLY A 147 -11.11 17.11 -11.51
C GLY A 147 -11.96 17.07 -12.79
N PHE A 148 -12.76 16.02 -12.93
CA PHE A 148 -13.67 15.83 -14.06
C PHE A 148 -14.75 16.92 -14.16
N GLY A 149 -15.41 17.02 -15.32
CA GLY A 149 -16.61 17.85 -15.47
C GLY A 149 -16.34 19.30 -15.84
N ARG A 150 -15.12 19.62 -16.29
CA ARG A 150 -14.75 20.98 -16.71
C ARG A 150 -15.35 21.33 -18.07
N THR A 151 -15.81 22.57 -18.19
CA THR A 151 -16.18 23.17 -19.48
C THR A 151 -14.91 23.55 -20.24
N ARG A 152 -15.02 23.68 -21.57
CA ARG A 152 -13.90 24.12 -22.44
C ARG A 152 -13.58 25.62 -22.31
N THR A 153 -14.33 26.34 -21.47
CA THR A 153 -14.18 27.79 -21.28
C THR A 153 -13.07 28.16 -20.31
N GLU A 154 -12.61 27.22 -19.50
CA GLU A 154 -11.55 27.41 -18.51
C GLU A 154 -10.33 26.58 -18.89
N SER A 155 -9.13 27.07 -18.56
CA SER A 155 -7.90 26.28 -18.73
C SER A 155 -7.86 25.13 -17.71
N LEU A 156 -7.38 23.97 -18.15
CA LEU A 156 -7.10 22.84 -17.25
C LEU A 156 -5.76 23.02 -16.57
N ASN A 157 -5.72 22.80 -15.27
CA ASN A 157 -4.50 22.79 -14.49
C ASN A 157 -4.00 21.37 -14.28
N PHE A 158 -2.70 21.18 -14.48
CA PHE A 158 -1.99 19.99 -14.01
C PHE A 158 -0.86 20.42 -13.10
N SER A 159 -0.56 19.59 -12.10
CA SER A 159 0.52 19.81 -11.16
C SER A 159 1.33 18.55 -10.97
N VAL A 160 2.62 18.70 -10.69
CA VAL A 160 3.52 17.61 -10.32
C VAL A 160 4.09 17.85 -8.93
N VAL A 161 4.14 16.77 -8.15
CA VAL A 161 4.84 16.73 -6.88
C VAL A 161 5.94 15.68 -6.97
N VAL A 162 7.18 16.11 -6.75
CA VAL A 162 8.37 15.25 -6.70
C VAL A 162 8.72 15.05 -5.22
N LYS A 163 8.44 13.86 -4.66
CA LYS A 163 8.67 13.55 -3.24
C LYS A 163 9.91 12.68 -3.05
N GLY A 164 10.68 12.93 -2.00
CA GLY A 164 11.86 12.13 -1.68
C GLY A 164 13.06 12.42 -2.58
N ALA A 165 13.16 13.65 -3.08
CA ALA A 165 14.36 14.19 -3.70
C ALA A 165 15.24 14.89 -2.63
N PRO A 166 16.56 14.66 -2.62
CA PRO A 166 17.49 15.46 -1.81
C PRO A 166 17.45 16.95 -2.19
N GLU A 167 17.73 17.86 -1.26
CA GLU A 167 17.70 19.32 -1.50
C GLU A 167 18.69 19.78 -2.57
N ASN A 168 19.81 19.08 -2.72
CA ASN A 168 20.85 19.36 -3.70
C ASN A 168 20.60 18.71 -5.08
N LEU A 169 19.52 17.93 -5.23
CA LEU A 169 19.20 17.29 -6.51
C LEU A 169 18.65 18.34 -7.47
N LYS A 170 19.41 18.65 -8.52
CA LYS A 170 18.96 19.53 -9.60
C LYS A 170 18.21 18.73 -10.64
N TYR A 171 16.95 19.09 -10.88
CA TYR A 171 16.13 18.52 -11.94
C TYR A 171 15.38 19.62 -12.69
N SER A 172 14.91 19.29 -13.90
CA SER A 172 14.03 20.15 -14.68
C SER A 172 12.82 19.37 -15.16
N LEU A 173 11.69 20.06 -15.32
CA LEU A 173 10.43 19.47 -15.74
C LEU A 173 10.23 19.74 -17.23
N GLU A 174 9.82 18.73 -17.98
CA GLU A 174 9.37 18.89 -19.35
C GLU A 174 7.96 18.33 -19.48
N TRP A 175 7.00 19.23 -19.71
CA TRP A 175 5.60 18.86 -19.87
C TRP A 175 5.23 18.67 -21.33
N SER A 176 4.38 17.68 -21.57
CA SER A 176 3.65 17.48 -22.82
C SER A 176 2.19 17.17 -22.53
N VAL A 177 1.31 17.49 -23.49
CA VAL A 177 -0.14 17.25 -23.38
C VAL A 177 -0.63 16.50 -24.61
N SER A 178 -1.60 15.59 -24.43
CA SER A 178 -2.19 14.82 -25.54
C SER A 178 -3.12 15.65 -26.42
N ALA A 179 -3.69 16.73 -25.88
CA ALA A 179 -4.59 17.64 -26.57
C ALA A 179 -4.60 19.02 -25.89
N GLY A 180 -5.02 20.05 -26.62
CA GLY A 180 -4.93 21.44 -26.17
C GLY A 180 -3.51 22.02 -26.31
N ARG A 181 -3.27 23.17 -25.68
CA ARG A 181 -1.98 23.86 -25.70
C ARG A 181 -1.60 24.31 -24.29
N ILE A 182 -0.37 24.01 -23.86
CA ILE A 182 0.18 24.59 -22.62
C ILE A 182 0.34 26.10 -22.85
N VAL A 183 -0.39 26.91 -22.11
CA VAL A 183 -0.37 28.37 -22.21
C VAL A 183 0.41 29.04 -21.09
N ASP A 184 0.66 28.32 -20.00
CA ASP A 184 1.45 28.80 -18.87
C ASP A 184 2.12 27.65 -18.10
N GLY A 185 3.21 27.98 -17.40
CA GLY A 185 3.85 27.11 -16.41
C GLY A 185 4.77 26.01 -16.96
N GLN A 186 5.15 26.05 -18.24
CA GLN A 186 6.12 25.09 -18.79
C GLN A 186 7.44 25.14 -18.00
N GLY A 187 8.00 23.98 -17.69
CA GLY A 187 9.19 23.86 -16.85
C GLY A 187 8.95 24.02 -15.34
N THR A 188 7.72 24.31 -14.91
CA THR A 188 7.37 24.51 -13.50
C THR A 188 6.56 23.34 -12.93
N ASN A 189 6.25 23.39 -11.63
CA ASN A 189 5.48 22.36 -10.94
C ASN A 189 3.99 22.36 -11.30
N ARG A 190 3.51 23.34 -12.07
CA ARG A 190 2.12 23.45 -12.50
C ARG A 190 2.05 24.00 -13.92
N ILE A 191 1.17 23.44 -14.74
CA ILE A 191 0.88 23.96 -16.08
C ILE A 191 -0.60 24.32 -16.20
N ALA A 192 -0.89 25.30 -17.05
CA ALA A 192 -2.25 25.59 -17.52
C ALA A 192 -2.36 25.21 -19.01
N VAL A 193 -3.43 24.48 -19.34
CA VAL A 193 -3.70 23.95 -20.68
C VAL A 193 -4.98 24.58 -21.22
N ASP A 194 -4.84 25.31 -22.33
CA ASP A 194 -5.96 25.87 -23.09
C ASP A 194 -6.60 24.80 -23.97
N LEU A 195 -7.94 24.76 -23.94
CA LEU A 195 -8.78 23.79 -24.62
C LEU A 195 -9.59 24.40 -25.77
N SER A 196 -9.46 25.70 -26.05
CA SER A 196 -10.33 26.43 -26.99
C SER A 196 -10.36 25.83 -28.41
N ASN A 197 -9.28 25.16 -28.82
CA ASN A 197 -9.12 24.56 -30.15
C ASN A 197 -9.08 23.02 -30.12
N THR A 198 -9.71 22.37 -29.14
CA THR A 198 -9.74 20.91 -29.09
C THR A 198 -11.11 20.34 -28.74
N ASP A 199 -11.52 19.35 -29.53
CA ASP A 199 -12.73 18.55 -29.29
C ASP A 199 -12.46 17.33 -28.38
N ALA A 200 -11.23 17.19 -27.87
CA ALA A 200 -10.87 16.07 -27.01
C ALA A 200 -11.79 15.97 -25.78
N GLU A 201 -12.25 14.77 -25.47
CA GLU A 201 -13.02 14.45 -24.26
C GLU A 201 -12.11 14.16 -23.07
N LYS A 202 -10.81 13.93 -23.31
CA LYS A 202 -9.80 13.66 -22.30
C LYS A 202 -8.50 14.33 -22.68
N VAL A 203 -7.84 14.94 -21.71
CA VAL A 203 -6.47 15.48 -21.83
C VAL A 203 -5.59 14.76 -20.84
N THR A 204 -4.52 14.17 -21.35
CA THR A 204 -3.43 13.60 -20.55
C THR A 204 -2.27 14.57 -20.55
N ALA A 205 -1.85 15.03 -19.37
CA ALA A 205 -0.59 15.74 -19.20
C ALA A 205 0.47 14.75 -18.73
N SER A 206 1.59 14.72 -19.43
CA SER A 206 2.76 13.92 -19.12
C SER A 206 3.91 14.83 -18.72
N VAL A 207 4.69 14.42 -17.73
CA VAL A 207 5.90 15.14 -17.32
C VAL A 207 7.09 14.19 -17.36
N ILE A 208 8.20 14.70 -17.90
CA ILE A 208 9.51 14.06 -17.86
C ILE A 208 10.37 14.87 -16.89
N VAL A 209 10.87 14.22 -15.84
CA VAL A 209 11.79 14.82 -14.86
C VAL A 209 13.22 14.53 -15.30
N LYS A 210 13.89 15.53 -15.87
CA LYS A 210 15.30 15.42 -16.29
C LYS A 210 16.24 15.64 -15.12
N GLY A 211 17.43 15.06 -15.17
CA GLY A 211 18.46 15.15 -14.12
C GLY A 211 18.40 14.03 -13.08
N LEU A 212 17.42 13.13 -13.18
CA LEU A 212 17.38 11.89 -12.39
C LEU A 212 18.37 10.86 -12.93
N SER A 213 18.80 9.94 -12.07
CA SER A 213 19.58 8.77 -12.50
C SER A 213 18.80 7.94 -13.54
N PRO A 214 19.45 7.38 -14.57
CA PRO A 214 18.82 6.48 -15.53
C PRO A 214 18.17 5.23 -14.90
N GLU A 215 18.58 4.88 -13.68
CA GLU A 215 17.97 3.79 -12.93
C GLU A 215 16.58 4.13 -12.38
N CYS A 216 16.17 5.40 -12.40
CA CYS A 216 14.87 5.86 -11.95
C CYS A 216 13.89 5.97 -13.12
N GLY A 217 12.58 5.80 -12.85
CA GLY A 217 11.55 6.14 -13.83
C GLY A 217 11.31 7.66 -13.86
N PRO A 218 11.62 8.38 -14.95
CA PRO A 218 11.52 9.84 -14.98
C PRO A 218 10.13 10.34 -15.43
N HIS A 219 9.19 9.43 -15.70
CA HIS A 219 7.91 9.73 -16.34
C HIS A 219 6.75 9.59 -15.36
N ALA A 220 5.84 10.55 -15.39
CA ALA A 220 4.53 10.44 -14.76
C ALA A 220 3.48 11.17 -15.60
N PHE A 221 2.21 10.83 -15.42
CA PHE A 221 1.13 11.45 -16.16
C PHE A 221 -0.17 11.46 -15.35
N ALA A 222 -1.09 12.33 -15.73
CA ALA A 222 -2.47 12.33 -15.24
C ALA A 222 -3.43 12.67 -16.38
N THR A 223 -4.66 12.17 -16.29
CA THR A 223 -5.69 12.38 -17.31
C THR A 223 -6.92 13.05 -16.68
N THR A 224 -7.39 14.13 -17.30
CA THR A 224 -8.61 14.84 -16.94
C THR A 224 -9.63 14.71 -18.07
N GLY A 225 -10.88 14.35 -17.72
CA GLY A 225 -12.00 14.34 -18.66
C GLY A 225 -12.61 15.74 -18.85
N ILE A 226 -12.86 16.12 -20.09
CA ILE A 226 -13.44 17.39 -20.53
C ILE A 226 -14.88 17.16 -20.94
N GLY A 227 -15.80 17.96 -20.39
CA GLY A 227 -17.23 17.85 -20.68
C GLY A 227 -18.01 17.29 -19.50
N LEU A 228 -19.34 17.41 -19.61
CA LEU A 228 -20.28 16.94 -18.59
C LEU A 228 -20.64 15.48 -18.88
N PHE A 229 -20.05 14.57 -18.12
CA PHE A 229 -20.36 13.14 -18.19
C PHE A 229 -20.69 12.60 -16.81
N PRO A 230 -21.47 11.51 -16.71
CA PRO A 230 -21.60 10.79 -15.46
C PRO A 230 -20.24 10.26 -15.06
N ARG A 231 -19.85 10.46 -13.81
CA ARG A 231 -18.58 9.96 -13.29
C ARG A 231 -18.82 9.11 -12.06
N ILE A 232 -18.07 8.03 -11.94
CA ILE A 232 -18.06 7.24 -10.73
C ILE A 232 -17.30 7.99 -9.64
N ILE A 233 -17.88 8.10 -8.46
CA ILE A 233 -17.28 8.76 -7.29
C ILE A 233 -17.05 7.77 -6.15
N ASP A 234 -17.68 6.60 -6.19
CA ASP A 234 -17.42 5.50 -5.26
C ASP A 234 -17.84 4.15 -5.86
N GLU A 235 -17.18 3.08 -5.41
CA GLU A 235 -17.48 1.69 -5.74
C GLU A 235 -17.23 0.80 -4.53
N PHE A 236 -18.16 -0.10 -4.23
CA PHE A 236 -17.98 -0.99 -3.09
C PHE A 236 -18.80 -2.29 -3.20
N PRO A 237 -18.32 -3.39 -2.57
CA PRO A 237 -19.08 -4.64 -2.46
C PRO A 237 -20.17 -4.54 -1.38
N MET A 238 -20.71 -5.68 -0.93
CA MET A 238 -21.53 -5.70 0.30
C MET A 238 -20.70 -5.26 1.51
N VAL A 239 -21.15 -4.18 2.16
CA VAL A 239 -20.51 -3.60 3.35
C VAL A 239 -21.53 -3.38 4.47
N PRO A 240 -21.09 -3.28 5.74
CA PRO A 240 -21.98 -2.98 6.87
C PRO A 240 -22.68 -1.62 6.73
N TYR A 241 -23.83 -1.46 7.40
CA TYR A 241 -24.62 -0.22 7.35
C TYR A 241 -23.84 1.05 7.71
N SER A 242 -22.94 0.98 8.70
CA SER A 242 -22.11 2.12 9.12
C SER A 242 -21.17 2.60 8.02
N GLU A 243 -20.70 1.69 7.16
CA GLU A 243 -19.85 2.05 6.04
C GLU A 243 -20.66 2.69 4.90
N ILE A 244 -21.86 2.16 4.62
CA ILE A 244 -22.81 2.79 3.68
C ILE A 244 -23.13 4.23 4.13
N ALA A 245 -23.36 4.44 5.42
CA ALA A 245 -23.62 5.76 6.00
C ALA A 245 -22.45 6.73 5.76
N ALA A 246 -21.22 6.31 6.08
CA ALA A 246 -20.02 7.13 5.89
C ALA A 246 -19.78 7.49 4.41
N ARG A 247 -19.98 6.53 3.51
CA ARG A 247 -19.89 6.74 2.05
C ARG A 247 -20.95 7.71 1.56
N MET A 248 -22.18 7.59 2.05
CA MET A 248 -23.26 8.52 1.71
C MET A 248 -23.03 9.94 2.22
N ASP A 249 -22.40 10.12 3.38
CA ASP A 249 -21.96 11.46 3.82
C ASP A 249 -20.96 12.07 2.83
N ALA A 250 -20.01 11.29 2.30
CA ALA A 250 -19.09 11.76 1.25
C ALA A 250 -19.84 12.14 -0.04
N VAL A 251 -20.85 11.36 -0.44
CA VAL A 251 -21.72 11.69 -1.59
C VAL A 251 -22.47 13.01 -1.36
N PHE A 252 -23.01 13.23 -0.16
CA PHE A 252 -23.72 14.48 0.16
C PHE A 252 -22.78 15.68 0.14
N LEU A 253 -21.53 15.54 0.59
CA LEU A 253 -20.52 16.61 0.46
C LEU A 253 -20.30 16.99 -1.02
N MET A 254 -20.21 15.99 -1.91
CA MET A 254 -20.05 16.22 -3.35
C MET A 254 -21.29 16.84 -3.99
N LEU A 255 -22.49 16.44 -3.58
CA LEU A 255 -23.73 17.04 -4.07
C LEU A 255 -23.96 18.44 -3.50
N ASN A 256 -23.45 18.75 -2.32
CA ASN A 256 -23.52 20.10 -1.75
C ASN A 256 -22.56 21.07 -2.44
N SER A 257 -21.40 20.59 -2.92
CA SER A 257 -20.46 21.42 -3.68
C SER A 257 -20.93 21.69 -5.12
N ASP A 258 -21.74 20.81 -5.69
CA ASP A 258 -22.44 21.04 -6.97
C ASP A 258 -23.96 20.89 -6.80
N PRO A 259 -24.69 21.99 -6.53
CA PRO A 259 -26.14 21.98 -6.33
C PRO A 259 -26.93 21.47 -7.55
N THR A 260 -26.34 21.49 -8.75
CA THR A 260 -27.00 21.07 -9.98
C THR A 260 -26.81 19.58 -10.25
N ALA A 261 -25.84 18.94 -9.64
CA ALA A 261 -25.62 17.51 -9.82
C ALA A 261 -26.67 16.66 -9.09
N ARG A 262 -26.85 15.43 -9.59
CA ARG A 262 -27.59 14.35 -8.93
C ARG A 262 -26.68 13.15 -8.77
N SER A 263 -26.98 12.28 -7.81
CA SER A 263 -26.32 10.99 -7.69
C SER A 263 -27.17 9.89 -8.31
N ASN A 264 -26.53 8.99 -9.05
CA ASN A 264 -27.13 7.78 -9.56
C ASN A 264 -26.39 6.58 -8.96
N ILE A 265 -27.07 5.80 -8.13
CA ILE A 265 -26.50 4.65 -7.42
C ILE A 265 -27.03 3.39 -8.09
N ILE A 266 -26.15 2.65 -8.76
CA ILE A 266 -26.49 1.39 -9.41
C ILE A 266 -26.06 0.24 -8.49
N ILE A 267 -27.00 -0.65 -8.17
CA ILE A 267 -26.76 -1.78 -7.29
C ILE A 267 -26.90 -3.06 -8.10
N TYR A 268 -25.82 -3.83 -8.19
CA TYR A 268 -25.78 -5.14 -8.84
C TYR A 268 -25.87 -6.25 -7.79
N GLY A 269 -26.79 -7.19 -7.98
CA GLY A 269 -26.87 -8.40 -7.18
C GLY A 269 -25.79 -9.42 -7.54
N SER A 270 -25.43 -10.30 -6.62
CA SER A 270 -24.53 -11.43 -6.91
C SER A 270 -25.22 -12.53 -7.74
N ARG A 271 -24.46 -13.51 -8.25
CA ARG A 271 -25.00 -14.71 -8.94
C ARG A 271 -25.95 -15.56 -8.08
N ASN A 272 -25.92 -15.40 -6.76
CA ASN A 272 -26.51 -16.34 -5.80
C ASN A 272 -28.04 -16.23 -5.66
N GLY A 273 -28.82 -16.44 -6.73
CA GLY A 273 -30.22 -16.80 -6.64
C GLY A 273 -31.10 -15.83 -5.84
N LEU A 274 -31.93 -16.37 -4.93
CA LEU A 274 -32.75 -15.60 -3.98
C LEU A 274 -31.96 -14.60 -3.12
N LYS A 275 -30.63 -14.75 -2.97
CA LYS A 275 -29.81 -13.78 -2.21
C LYS A 275 -29.63 -12.48 -2.99
N SER A 276 -29.60 -12.51 -4.31
CA SER A 276 -29.32 -11.33 -5.14
C SER A 276 -30.42 -10.26 -5.05
N LYS A 277 -31.70 -10.66 -5.16
CA LYS A 277 -32.83 -9.74 -4.91
C LYS A 277 -32.81 -9.20 -3.49
N LYS A 278 -32.50 -10.06 -2.50
CA LYS A 278 -32.39 -9.62 -1.10
C LYS A 278 -31.23 -8.64 -0.88
N GLU A 279 -30.11 -8.80 -1.59
CA GLU A 279 -28.97 -7.89 -1.56
C GLU A 279 -29.37 -6.51 -2.08
N PHE A 280 -30.02 -6.44 -3.24
CA PHE A 280 -30.56 -5.19 -3.77
C PHE A 280 -31.50 -4.51 -2.77
N PHE A 281 -32.49 -5.24 -2.23
CA PHE A 281 -33.43 -4.69 -1.27
C PHE A 281 -32.73 -4.25 0.03
N PHE A 282 -31.74 -5.01 0.50
CA PHE A 282 -30.99 -4.68 1.71
C PHE A 282 -30.25 -3.34 1.55
N VAL A 283 -29.44 -3.20 0.49
CA VAL A 283 -28.68 -1.96 0.27
C VAL A 283 -29.62 -0.81 -0.04
N SER A 284 -30.57 -0.97 -0.96
CA SER A 284 -31.46 0.11 -1.36
C SER A 284 -32.32 0.61 -0.18
N ASN A 285 -32.76 -0.27 0.73
CA ASN A 285 -33.47 0.15 1.93
C ASN A 285 -32.56 0.88 2.93
N ASN A 286 -31.32 0.43 3.09
CA ASN A 286 -30.35 1.11 3.95
C ASN A 286 -30.00 2.51 3.42
N LEU A 287 -29.80 2.65 2.11
CA LEU A 287 -29.59 3.93 1.45
C LEU A 287 -30.79 4.86 1.66
N ARG A 288 -32.02 4.40 1.38
CA ARG A 288 -33.25 5.19 1.59
C ARG A 288 -33.42 5.63 3.05
N LYS A 289 -33.20 4.72 4.00
CA LYS A 289 -33.24 5.03 5.44
C LYS A 289 -32.23 6.11 5.80
N TYR A 290 -31.02 6.04 5.26
CA TYR A 290 -29.98 6.99 5.58
C TYR A 290 -30.21 8.38 4.94
N ILE A 291 -30.67 8.41 3.69
CA ILE A 291 -31.11 9.65 3.01
C ILE A 291 -32.20 10.36 3.86
N ALA A 292 -33.21 9.60 4.32
CA ALA A 292 -34.26 10.13 5.18
C ALA A 292 -33.72 10.60 6.55
N PHE A 293 -32.83 9.82 7.18
CA PHE A 293 -32.20 10.17 8.45
C PHE A 293 -31.44 11.50 8.37
N ARG A 294 -30.67 11.71 7.29
CA ARG A 294 -29.94 12.97 7.03
C ARG A 294 -30.83 14.11 6.53
N ARG A 295 -32.14 13.84 6.32
CA ARG A 295 -33.11 14.79 5.73
C ARG A 295 -32.62 15.37 4.40
N TYR A 296 -31.91 14.56 3.63
CA TYR A 296 -31.39 14.97 2.33
C TYR A 296 -32.48 14.87 1.26
N ASP A 297 -32.44 15.73 0.25
CA ASP A 297 -33.44 15.73 -0.83
C ASP A 297 -33.38 14.41 -1.62
N PRO A 298 -34.42 13.54 -1.56
CA PRO A 298 -34.42 12.27 -2.27
C PRO A 298 -34.45 12.46 -3.80
N GLY A 299 -34.92 13.59 -4.31
CA GLY A 299 -34.90 13.90 -5.75
C GLY A 299 -33.49 14.03 -6.32
N ARG A 300 -32.49 14.23 -5.46
CA ARG A 300 -31.08 14.33 -5.85
C ARG A 300 -30.36 12.99 -5.87
N VAL A 301 -31.00 11.89 -5.45
CA VAL A 301 -30.38 10.56 -5.43
C VAL A 301 -31.32 9.54 -6.08
N THR A 302 -30.89 8.95 -7.19
CA THR A 302 -31.60 7.87 -7.88
C THR A 302 -30.94 6.53 -7.55
N ILE A 303 -31.73 5.54 -7.16
CA ILE A 303 -31.25 4.17 -6.91
C ILE A 303 -31.79 3.26 -8.02
N VAL A 304 -30.90 2.57 -8.72
CA VAL A 304 -31.19 1.75 -9.90
C VAL A 304 -30.80 0.30 -9.63
N ASP A 305 -31.67 -0.64 -10.02
CA ASP A 305 -31.34 -2.07 -10.09
C ASP A 305 -30.47 -2.32 -11.32
N GLY A 306 -29.23 -2.71 -11.09
CA GLY A 306 -28.24 -2.92 -12.13
C GLY A 306 -28.27 -4.30 -12.78
N GLY A 307 -29.11 -5.22 -12.29
CA GLY A 307 -29.05 -6.62 -12.65
C GLY A 307 -27.98 -7.38 -11.85
N PHE A 308 -27.24 -8.27 -12.52
CA PHE A 308 -26.38 -9.24 -11.84
C PHE A 308 -24.91 -9.18 -12.27
N ARG A 309 -24.02 -9.40 -11.30
CA ARG A 309 -22.57 -9.60 -11.47
C ARG A 309 -22.12 -10.82 -10.65
N GLU A 310 -20.88 -11.24 -10.85
CA GLU A 310 -20.29 -12.38 -10.11
C GLU A 310 -20.41 -12.21 -8.59
N ARG A 311 -20.16 -10.98 -8.12
CA ARG A 311 -20.35 -10.56 -6.73
C ARG A 311 -21.25 -9.35 -6.70
N MET A 312 -21.92 -9.16 -5.57
CA MET A 312 -22.67 -7.94 -5.31
C MET A 312 -21.73 -6.74 -5.38
N TRP A 313 -22.15 -5.70 -6.09
CA TRP A 313 -21.38 -4.49 -6.30
C TRP A 313 -22.29 -3.26 -6.34
N VAL A 314 -21.82 -2.14 -5.81
CA VAL A 314 -22.50 -0.85 -5.87
C VAL A 314 -21.59 0.14 -6.58
N GLU A 315 -22.15 0.84 -7.57
CA GLU A 315 -21.49 1.94 -8.27
C GLU A 315 -22.24 3.23 -7.93
N VAL A 316 -21.51 4.24 -7.46
CA VAL A 316 -22.07 5.55 -7.14
C VAL A 316 -21.56 6.55 -8.15
N TYR A 317 -22.49 7.10 -8.95
CA TYR A 317 -22.18 8.12 -9.93
C TYR A 317 -22.61 9.50 -9.45
N LEU A 318 -21.83 10.51 -9.82
CA LEU A 318 -22.25 11.91 -9.89
C LEU A 318 -22.61 12.24 -11.33
N VAL A 319 -23.83 12.73 -11.54
CA VAL A 319 -24.41 13.04 -12.84
C VAL A 319 -24.71 14.53 -12.89
N PRO A 320 -24.02 15.32 -13.73
CA PRO A 320 -24.32 16.74 -13.91
C PRO A 320 -25.73 16.97 -14.48
N THR A 321 -26.29 18.17 -14.28
CA THR A 321 -27.58 18.53 -14.90
C THR A 321 -27.48 18.45 -16.43
N GLY A 322 -28.53 17.89 -17.06
CA GLY A 322 -28.63 17.77 -18.51
C GLY A 322 -27.89 16.57 -19.12
N VAL A 323 -27.20 15.77 -18.30
CA VAL A 323 -26.48 14.57 -18.73
C VAL A 323 -27.32 13.32 -18.47
N GLU A 324 -27.38 12.40 -19.43
CA GLU A 324 -28.04 11.11 -19.22
C GLU A 324 -27.32 10.29 -18.15
N PRO A 325 -28.04 9.67 -17.19
CA PRO A 325 -27.42 8.79 -16.21
C PRO A 325 -26.81 7.55 -16.89
N PRO A 326 -25.78 6.95 -16.28
CA PRO A 326 -25.12 5.78 -16.85
C PRO A 326 -26.10 4.61 -16.92
N ARG A 327 -26.00 3.81 -17.98
CA ARG A 327 -26.78 2.58 -18.13
C ARG A 327 -26.13 1.47 -17.30
N PRO A 328 -26.91 0.64 -16.58
CA PRO A 328 -26.36 -0.52 -15.91
C PRO A 328 -25.59 -1.45 -16.85
N THR A 329 -24.49 -2.01 -16.34
CA THR A 329 -23.63 -2.96 -17.07
C THR A 329 -23.57 -4.30 -16.31
N PRO A 330 -24.66 -5.09 -16.31
CA PRO A 330 -24.64 -6.43 -15.73
C PRO A 330 -23.67 -7.33 -16.50
N THR A 331 -22.90 -8.15 -15.78
CA THR A 331 -21.98 -9.12 -16.40
C THR A 331 -22.58 -10.52 -16.45
N LEU A 332 -23.75 -10.73 -15.84
CA LEU A 332 -24.48 -11.98 -15.85
C LEU A 332 -25.89 -11.77 -16.40
N ASN A 333 -26.34 -12.68 -17.25
CA ASN A 333 -27.76 -12.76 -17.61
C ASN A 333 -28.55 -13.31 -16.40
N GLY A 334 -29.69 -12.70 -16.11
CA GLY A 334 -30.61 -13.11 -15.05
C GLY A 334 -31.08 -14.56 -15.15
N ASP A 335 -31.05 -15.15 -16.35
CA ASP A 335 -31.38 -16.57 -16.57
C ASP A 335 -30.35 -17.54 -15.96
N PHE A 336 -29.12 -17.08 -15.69
CA PHE A 336 -28.07 -17.87 -15.03
C PHE A 336 -28.02 -17.68 -13.51
N VAL A 337 -28.99 -16.95 -12.95
CA VAL A 337 -29.12 -16.78 -11.50
C VAL A 337 -29.84 -18.00 -10.94
N GLU A 338 -29.15 -18.79 -10.13
CA GLU A 338 -29.67 -20.05 -9.60
C GLU A 338 -30.98 -19.83 -8.80
N GLU A 339 -32.13 -20.08 -9.41
CA GLU A 339 -33.37 -20.14 -8.65
C GLU A 339 -33.33 -21.39 -7.75
N PRO A 340 -33.54 -21.25 -6.43
CA PRO A 340 -33.57 -22.42 -5.57
C PRO A 340 -34.73 -23.31 -6.00
N ALA A 341 -34.43 -24.59 -6.19
CA ALA A 341 -35.39 -25.60 -6.57
C ALA A 341 -36.67 -25.46 -5.71
N LYS A 342 -37.82 -25.27 -6.38
CA LYS A 342 -39.13 -25.23 -5.72
C LYS A 342 -39.26 -26.50 -4.88
N LYS A 343 -39.30 -26.37 -3.55
CA LYS A 343 -39.66 -27.49 -2.67
C LYS A 343 -41.06 -27.96 -3.07
N ILE A 344 -41.16 -29.12 -3.72
CA ILE A 344 -42.43 -29.80 -3.96
C ILE A 344 -42.95 -30.19 -2.57
N VAL A 345 -43.88 -29.41 -2.04
CA VAL A 345 -44.59 -29.74 -0.80
C VAL A 345 -45.54 -30.90 -1.14
N GLY A 346 -45.08 -32.13 -0.89
CA GLY A 346 -45.92 -33.31 -1.00
C GLY A 346 -47.11 -33.20 -0.05
N LYS A 347 -48.33 -33.14 -0.60
CA LYS A 347 -49.58 -33.33 0.14
C LYS A 347 -49.54 -34.72 0.79
N ARG A 348 -49.28 -34.79 2.10
CA ARG A 348 -49.61 -35.97 2.90
C ARG A 348 -51.14 -36.14 2.88
N LYS A 349 -51.64 -37.13 2.14
CA LYS A 349 -53.00 -37.64 2.33
C LYS A 349 -53.09 -38.19 3.76
N LYS A 350 -53.98 -37.63 4.57
CA LYS A 350 -54.41 -38.24 5.84
C LYS A 350 -55.18 -39.52 5.49
N GLN A 351 -54.76 -40.65 6.06
CA GLN A 351 -55.61 -41.82 6.27
C GLN A 351 -56.35 -41.65 7.58
#